data_AF-A0A2G9TSY8-F1
#
_entry.id   AF-A0A2G9TSY8-F1
#
_cell.length_a   1.000
_cell.length_b   1.000
_cell.length_c   1.000
_cell.angle_alpha   90.00
_cell.angle_beta   90.00
_cell.angle_gamma   90.00
#
_symmetry.space_group_name_H-M   'P 1'
#
loop_
_entity.id
_entity.type
_entity.pdbx_description
1 polymer ?
#
loop_
_entity_poly.entity_id
_entity_poly.type
_entity_poly.pdbx_seq_one_letter_code
_entity_poly.pdbx_strand_id
1 'polypeptide(L)'
;IFDHLTGGFARQTRPKRILECFWRFSYYTFAFAYGCVVLWNKSWLWDVKQCWIGYPFHPVEDSVWWYYMIETSFYYSLLFGAFFDVKRSDFWEMIIHHIVTIGLLSTSFTINFV
;
A
#
# COMPACT_ATOMS: atom_id res chain seq x y z
N ILE A 1 9.79 5.09 -33.31
CA ILE A 1 10.45 4.25 -32.27
C ILE A 1 10.91 5.11 -31.10
N PHE A 2 11.70 6.16 -31.31
CA PHE A 2 12.11 7.07 -30.22
C PHE A 2 10.93 7.72 -29.48
N ASP A 3 9.87 8.16 -30.15
CA ASP A 3 8.67 8.71 -29.48
C ASP A 3 7.91 7.67 -28.64
N HIS A 4 8.03 6.38 -28.95
CA HIS A 4 7.47 5.31 -28.11
C HIS A 4 8.33 5.03 -26.86
N LEU A 5 9.63 5.36 -26.92
CA LEU A 5 10.58 5.20 -25.82
C LEU A 5 10.63 6.44 -24.91
N THR A 6 10.23 7.62 -25.39
CA THR A 6 10.34 8.89 -24.65
C THR A 6 9.01 9.42 -24.10
N GLY A 7 7.89 8.70 -24.28
CA GLY A 7 6.61 9.13 -23.69
C GLY A 7 5.35 8.93 -24.54
N GLY A 8 5.38 8.15 -25.62
CA GLY A 8 4.19 7.86 -26.44
C GLY A 8 3.04 7.20 -25.67
N PHE A 9 3.31 6.58 -24.52
CA PHE A 9 2.28 6.09 -23.59
C PHE A 9 1.69 7.18 -22.66
N ALA A 10 2.35 8.34 -22.53
CA ALA A 10 1.98 9.42 -21.61
C ALA A 10 0.74 10.22 -22.05
N ARG A 11 0.15 9.93 -23.22
CA ARG A 11 -1.17 10.47 -23.56
C ARG A 11 -2.23 9.77 -22.71
N GLN A 12 -2.62 10.43 -21.63
CA GLN A 12 -3.71 10.07 -20.74
C GLN A 12 -5.04 10.15 -21.50
N THR A 13 -5.51 9.01 -22.01
CA THR A 13 -6.83 8.90 -22.65
C THR A 13 -7.88 8.57 -21.60
N ARG A 14 -9.14 8.96 -21.83
CA ARG A 14 -10.24 8.65 -20.90
C ARG A 14 -10.30 7.15 -20.51
N PRO A 15 -10.14 6.18 -21.44
CA PRO A 15 -10.11 4.77 -21.09
C PRO A 15 -8.95 4.36 -20.17
N LYS A 16 -7.73 4.90 -20.39
CA LYS A 16 -6.57 4.62 -19.53
C LYS A 16 -6.82 5.07 -18.10
N ARG A 17 -7.35 6.28 -17.91
CA ARG A 17 -7.68 6.80 -16.58
C ARG A 17 -8.76 5.97 -15.87
N ILE A 18 -9.78 5.52 -16.61
CA ILE A 18 -10.81 4.63 -16.06
C ILE A 18 -10.19 3.31 -15.62
N LEU A 19 -9.30 2.74 -16.44
CA LEU A 19 -8.59 1.51 -16.11
C LEU A 19 -7.67 1.67 -14.89
N GLU A 20 -6.93 2.78 -14.79
CA GLU A 20 -6.12 3.11 -13.61
C GLU A 20 -6.97 3.19 -12.34
N CYS A 21 -8.11 3.90 -12.41
CA CYS A 21 -9.05 3.99 -11.29
C CYS A 21 -9.63 2.62 -10.93
N PHE A 22 -10.02 1.82 -11.92
CA PHE A 22 -10.58 0.49 -11.70
C PHE A 22 -9.56 -0.48 -11.11
N TRP A 23 -8.31 -0.45 -11.59
CA TRP A 23 -7.21 -1.24 -11.04
C TRP A 23 -6.97 -0.92 -9.57
N ARG A 24 -6.84 0.37 -9.24
CA ARG A 24 -6.66 0.82 -7.84
C ARG A 24 -7.85 0.42 -6.97
N PHE A 25 -9.08 0.64 -7.45
CA PHE A 25 -10.30 0.25 -6.74
C PHE A 25 -10.36 -1.27 -6.46
N SER A 26 -10.02 -2.08 -7.46
CA SER A 26 -10.01 -3.54 -7.33
C SER A 26 -8.96 -3.99 -6.32
N TYR A 27 -7.76 -3.41 -6.36
CA TYR A 27 -6.70 -3.68 -5.40
C TYR A 27 -7.14 -3.32 -3.97
N TYR A 28 -7.64 -2.11 -3.74
CA TYR A 28 -8.04 -1.68 -2.39
C TYR A 28 -9.20 -2.51 -1.85
N THR A 29 -10.14 -2.92 -2.70
CA THR A 29 -11.24 -3.82 -2.31
C THR A 29 -10.72 -5.20 -1.90
N PHE A 30 -9.79 -5.75 -2.68
CA PHE A 30 -9.14 -7.02 -2.36
C PHE A 30 -8.33 -6.92 -1.06
N ALA A 31 -7.50 -5.88 -0.91
CA ALA A 31 -6.68 -5.67 0.27
C ALA A 31 -7.54 -5.54 1.53
N PHE A 32 -8.64 -4.79 1.45
CA PHE A 32 -9.59 -4.68 2.57
C PHE A 32 -10.20 -6.03 2.95
N ALA A 33 -10.71 -6.79 1.97
CA ALA A 33 -11.28 -8.12 2.23
C ALA A 33 -10.24 -9.08 2.81
N TYR A 34 -9.01 -9.07 2.28
CA TYR A 34 -7.91 -9.87 2.78
C TYR A 34 -7.53 -9.50 4.22
N GLY A 35 -7.47 -8.20 4.54
CA GLY A 35 -7.24 -7.70 5.89
C GLY A 35 -8.32 -8.16 6.87
N CYS A 36 -9.60 -8.10 6.49
CA CYS A 36 -10.69 -8.66 7.30
C CYS A 36 -10.49 -10.15 7.59
N VAL A 37 -10.08 -10.95 6.59
CA VAL A 37 -9.83 -12.40 6.75
C VAL A 37 -8.64 -12.66 7.68
N VAL A 38 -7.53 -11.95 7.50
CA VAL A 38 -6.32 -12.10 8.32
C VAL A 38 -6.59 -11.72 9.78
N LEU A 39 -7.34 -10.64 10.00
CA LEU A 39 -7.59 -10.11 11.34
C LEU A 39 -8.75 -10.81 12.09
N TRP A 40 -9.66 -11.49 11.41
CA TRP A 40 -10.89 -12.02 12.01
C TRP A 40 -10.66 -12.88 13.27
N ASN A 41 -9.65 -13.75 13.21
CA ASN A 41 -9.32 -14.68 14.29
C ASN A 41 -8.32 -14.09 15.32
N LYS A 42 -7.98 -12.81 15.21
CA LYS A 42 -7.02 -12.16 16.11
C LYS A 42 -7.74 -11.56 17.31
N SER A 43 -7.29 -11.90 18.52
CA SER A 43 -7.90 -11.38 19.75
C SER A 43 -7.79 -9.86 19.85
N TRP A 44 -6.71 -9.28 19.33
CA TRP A 44 -6.46 -7.84 19.32
C TRP A 44 -7.36 -7.05 18.37
N LEU A 45 -8.05 -7.71 17.42
CA LEU A 45 -9.10 -7.06 16.64
C LEU A 45 -10.29 -6.68 17.52
N TRP A 46 -10.59 -7.51 18.53
CA TRP A 46 -11.75 -7.39 19.39
C TRP A 46 -11.44 -6.70 20.73
N ASP A 47 -10.21 -6.86 21.23
CA ASP A 47 -9.71 -6.18 22.43
C ASP A 47 -8.31 -5.62 22.21
N VAL A 48 -8.22 -4.30 22.02
CA VAL A 48 -6.96 -3.57 21.76
C VAL A 48 -5.93 -3.75 22.87
N LYS A 49 -6.33 -4.10 24.11
CA LYS A 49 -5.37 -4.35 25.20
C LYS A 49 -4.44 -5.53 24.88
N GLN A 50 -4.91 -6.47 24.06
CA GLN A 50 -4.14 -7.65 23.65
C GLN A 50 -2.91 -7.29 22.80
N CYS A 51 -2.90 -6.15 22.09
CA CYS A 51 -1.73 -5.68 21.33
C CYS A 51 -0.49 -5.48 22.21
N TRP A 52 -0.68 -5.15 23.49
CA TRP A 52 0.41 -4.83 24.40
C TRP A 52 0.97 -6.03 25.14
N ILE A 53 0.29 -7.18 25.08
CA ILE A 53 0.71 -8.39 25.79
C ILE A 53 1.91 -8.99 25.05
N GLY A 54 3.06 -9.00 25.72
CA GLY A 54 4.30 -9.56 25.15
C GLY A 54 5.01 -8.64 24.17
N TYR A 55 4.54 -7.41 23.92
CA TYR A 55 5.31 -6.41 23.20
C TYR A 55 6.61 -6.06 23.95
N PRO A 56 7.76 -5.88 23.27
CA PRO A 56 7.99 -5.95 21.81
C PRO A 56 8.44 -7.33 21.30
N PHE A 57 8.31 -8.39 22.10
CA PHE A 57 8.89 -9.72 21.81
C PHE A 57 7.85 -10.76 21.34
N HIS A 58 6.64 -10.34 21.02
CA HIS A 58 5.64 -11.25 20.46
C HIS A 58 6.05 -11.70 19.04
N PRO A 59 5.79 -12.95 18.66
CA PRO A 59 6.06 -13.43 17.31
C PRO A 59 5.06 -12.82 16.32
N VAL A 60 5.53 -12.45 15.14
CA VAL A 60 4.67 -12.03 14.03
C VAL A 60 4.16 -13.28 13.33
N GLU A 61 2.85 -13.45 13.25
CA GLU A 61 2.29 -14.57 12.51
C GLU A 61 2.45 -14.38 11.00
N ASP A 62 2.73 -15.48 10.28
CA ASP A 62 2.94 -15.48 8.82
C ASP A 62 1.81 -14.78 8.04
N SER A 63 0.55 -14.92 8.48
CA SER A 63 -0.60 -14.27 7.84
C SER A 63 -0.54 -12.74 7.90
N VAL A 64 -0.18 -12.20 9.06
CA VAL A 64 0.03 -10.76 9.30
C VAL A 64 1.27 -10.29 8.55
N TRP A 65 2.35 -11.07 8.58
CA TRP A 65 3.57 -10.77 7.84
C TRP A 65 3.30 -10.62 6.33
N TRP A 66 2.61 -11.58 5.72
CA TRP A 66 2.26 -11.52 4.30
C TRP A 66 1.37 -10.32 3.97
N TYR A 67 0.38 -10.04 4.83
CA TYR A 67 -0.47 -8.85 4.68
C TYR A 67 0.37 -7.57 4.65
N TYR A 68 1.30 -7.45 5.61
CA TYR A 68 2.19 -6.31 5.74
C TYR A 68 3.12 -6.13 4.53
N MET A 69 3.71 -7.23 4.04
CA MET A 69 4.61 -7.21 2.89
C MET A 69 3.88 -6.84 1.60
N ILE A 70 2.68 -7.36 1.38
CA ILE A 70 1.86 -7.08 0.20
C ILE A 70 1.45 -5.59 0.19
N GLU A 71 0.93 -5.10 1.32
CA GLU A 71 0.50 -3.71 1.45
C GLU A 71 1.65 -2.73 1.22
N THR A 72 2.79 -2.96 1.88
CA THR A 72 3.99 -2.13 1.75
C THR A 72 4.53 -2.16 0.31
N SER A 73 4.60 -3.34 -0.32
CA SER A 73 5.06 -3.50 -1.70
C SER A 73 4.19 -2.73 -2.70
N PHE A 74 2.87 -2.73 -2.48
CA PHE A 74 1.96 -1.97 -3.32
C PHE A 74 2.17 -0.46 -3.20
N TYR A 75 2.33 0.08 -1.97
CA TYR A 75 2.63 1.50 -1.80
C TYR A 75 3.97 1.90 -2.43
N TYR A 76 5.00 1.04 -2.37
CA TYR A 76 6.23 1.24 -3.13
C TYR A 76 5.97 1.27 -4.64
N SER A 77 5.14 0.35 -5.16
CA SER A 77 4.80 0.34 -6.59
C SER A 77 4.10 1.63 -7.04
N LEU A 78 3.26 2.22 -6.19
CA LEU A 78 2.61 3.51 -6.45
C LEU A 78 3.62 4.66 -6.40
N LEU A 79 4.55 4.65 -5.44
CA LEU A 79 5.61 5.65 -5.34
C LEU A 79 6.50 5.64 -6.58
N PHE A 80 6.95 4.47 -7.03
CA PHE A 80 7.76 4.33 -8.25
C PHE A 80 6.95 4.65 -9.51
N GLY A 81 5.70 4.18 -9.58
CA GLY A 81 4.79 4.43 -10.69
C GLY A 81 4.51 5.93 -10.89
N ALA A 82 4.45 6.70 -9.80
CA ALA A 82 4.22 8.14 -9.86
C ALA A 82 5.27 8.89 -10.70
N PHE A 83 6.52 8.41 -10.76
CA PHE A 83 7.56 9.04 -11.60
C PHE A 83 7.35 8.87 -13.11
N PHE A 84 6.60 7.83 -13.50
CA PHE A 84 6.25 7.56 -14.91
C PHE A 84 4.87 8.15 -15.29
N ASP A 85 4.08 8.55 -14.30
CA ASP A 85 2.79 9.19 -14.50
C ASP A 85 2.92 10.67 -14.90
N VAL A 86 1.90 11.18 -15.61
CA VAL A 86 1.83 12.61 -15.94
C VAL A 86 1.68 13.42 -14.66
N LYS A 87 2.61 14.34 -14.41
CA LYS A 87 2.63 15.20 -13.23
C LYS A 87 1.37 16.07 -13.16
N ARG A 88 0.53 15.81 -12.16
CA ARG A 88 -0.66 16.60 -11.82
C ARG A 88 -0.33 17.63 -10.74
N SER A 89 -1.23 18.58 -10.48
CA SER A 89 -1.02 19.65 -9.48
C SER A 89 -0.82 19.13 -8.05
N ASP A 90 -1.40 17.96 -7.75
CA ASP A 90 -1.33 17.21 -6.48
C ASP A 90 -0.13 16.26 -6.40
N PHE A 91 0.79 16.28 -7.37
CA PHE A 91 1.89 15.32 -7.45
C PHE A 91 2.76 15.27 -6.20
N TRP A 92 3.22 16.44 -5.71
CA TRP A 92 4.12 16.49 -4.56
C TRP A 92 3.43 16.08 -3.27
N GLU A 93 2.16 16.44 -3.10
CA GLU A 93 1.33 16.02 -1.97
C GLU A 93 1.21 14.49 -1.94
N MET A 94 0.92 13.87 -3.09
CA MET A 94 0.85 12.41 -3.18
C MET A 94 2.20 11.73 -2.95
N ILE A 95 3.32 12.25 -3.48
CA ILE A 95 4.65 11.68 -3.21
C ILE A 95 4.98 11.71 -1.71
N ILE A 96 4.75 12.86 -1.06
CA ILE A 96 4.98 13.01 0.38
C ILE A 96 4.08 12.03 1.16
N HIS A 97 2.81 11.94 0.79
CA HIS A 97 1.88 10.97 1.38
C HIS A 97 2.41 9.53 1.30
N HIS A 98 2.86 9.08 0.12
CA HIS A 98 3.38 7.72 -0.03
C HIS A 98 4.65 7.50 0.80
N ILE A 99 5.56 8.47 0.84
CA ILE A 99 6.78 8.38 1.67
C ILE A 99 6.41 8.26 3.15
N VAL A 100 5.46 9.07 3.63
CA VAL A 100 4.99 9.02 5.02
C VAL A 100 4.33 7.68 5.31
N THR A 101 3.40 7.21 4.47
CA THR A 101 2.70 5.94 4.68
C THR A 101 3.68 4.75 4.68
N ILE A 102 4.64 4.71 3.75
CA ILE A 102 5.70 3.68 3.73
C ILE A 102 6.58 3.77 4.97
N GLY A 103 6.94 4.97 5.41
CA GLY A 103 7.72 5.19 6.63
C GLY A 103 6.98 4.73 7.88
N LEU A 104 5.68 5.01 7.98
CA LEU A 104 4.82 4.56 9.08
C LEU A 104 4.75 3.02 9.13
N LEU A 105 4.48 2.38 7.99
CA LEU A 105 4.48 0.91 7.88
C LEU A 105 5.86 0.32 8.26
N SER A 106 6.94 0.84 7.67
CA SER A 106 8.28 0.31 7.94
C SER A 106 8.69 0.46 9.41
N THR A 107 8.34 1.59 10.04
CA THR A 107 8.63 1.84 11.45
C THR A 107 7.79 0.95 12.35
N SER A 108 6.49 0.81 12.07
CA SER A 108 5.58 -0.07 12.83
C SER A 108 6.08 -1.52 12.79
N PHE A 109 6.49 -2.03 11.62
CA PHE A 109 7.09 -3.36 11.53
C PHE A 109 8.42 -3.48 12.30
N THR A 110 9.31 -2.49 12.19
CA THR A 110 10.63 -2.51 12.84
C THR A 110 10.54 -2.53 14.35
N ILE A 111 9.58 -1.82 14.93
CA ILE A 111 9.36 -1.78 16.39
C ILE A 111 8.40 -2.87 16.88
N ASN A 112 7.96 -3.77 16.00
CA ASN A 112 7.02 -4.85 16.32
C ASN A 112 5.62 -4.34 16.78
N PHE A 113 5.15 -3.23 16.20
CA PHE A 113 3.76 -2.77 16.28
C PHE A 113 2.95 -3.32 15.10
N VAL A 114 2.82 -4.63 15.04
CA VAL A 114 2.06 -5.38 14.01
C VAL A 114 0.70 -5.83 14.51
#